data_AF-A0A3M2A187-F1
#
_entry.id   AF-A0A3M2A187-F1
#
_cell.length_a   1.000
_cell.length_b   1.000
_cell.length_c   1.000
_cell.angle_alpha   90.00
_cell.angle_beta   90.00
_cell.angle_gamma   90.00
#
_symmetry.space_group_name_H-M   'P 1'
#
loop_
_entity.id
_entity.type
_entity.pdbx_description
1 polymer ?
#
loop_
_entity_poly.entity_id
_entity_poly.type
_entity_poly.pdbx_seq_one_letter_code
_entity_poly.pdbx_strand_id
1 'polypeptide(L)' 'MKFRGTVWKFGPDIDTDRIIPARYLNTSDPAELAKHCMEDEDPEFVRKMK' A
#
# COMPACT_ATOMS: atom_id res chain seq x y z
N MET A 1 22.20 5.47 9.79
CA MET A 1 21.57 4.31 9.10
C MET A 1 21.71 4.48 7.59
N LYS A 2 21.94 3.40 6.83
CA LYS A 2 21.89 3.39 5.36
C LYS A 2 20.93 2.29 4.91
N PHE A 3 19.96 2.62 4.08
CA PHE A 3 18.98 1.68 3.50
C PHE A 3 19.22 1.53 1.99
N ARG A 4 18.97 0.33 1.45
CA ARG A 4 19.01 0.02 0.01
C ARG A 4 17.81 -0.86 -0.33
N GLY A 5 17.11 -0.54 -1.42
CA GLY A 5 15.93 -1.29 -1.86
C GLY A 5 15.40 -0.81 -3.21
N THR A 6 14.26 -1.36 -3.61
CA THR A 6 13.54 -0.99 -4.83
C THR A 6 12.62 0.21 -4.57
N VAL A 7 12.62 1.17 -5.48
CA VAL A 7 11.70 2.32 -5.42
C VAL A 7 10.40 1.97 -6.16
N TRP A 8 9.27 2.18 -5.50
CA TRP A 8 7.94 2.15 -6.10
C TRP A 8 7.43 3.58 -6.20
N LYS A 9 7.15 4.05 -7.42
CA LYS A 9 6.73 5.43 -7.68
C LYS A 9 5.28 5.45 -8.15
N PHE A 10 4.46 6.21 -7.45
CA PHE A 10 3.06 6.48 -7.81
C PHE A 10 2.91 7.89 -8.38
N GLY A 11 1.74 8.19 -8.94
CA GLY A 11 1.40 9.49 -9.51
C GLY A 11 1.25 10.61 -8.47
N PRO A 12 0.86 11.82 -8.89
CA PRO A 12 0.43 12.86 -7.96
C PRO A 12 -0.90 12.48 -7.28
N ASP A 13 -1.30 13.27 -6.27
CA ASP A 13 -2.62 13.18 -5.62
C ASP A 13 -2.91 11.79 -5.02
N ILE A 14 -1.94 11.25 -4.28
CA ILE A 14 -2.08 10.06 -3.45
C ILE A 14 -2.51 10.50 -2.05
N ASP A 15 -3.77 10.22 -1.71
CA ASP A 15 -4.33 10.44 -0.38
C ASP A 15 -4.35 9.14 0.44
N THR A 16 -4.93 9.20 1.64
CA THR A 16 -4.97 8.06 2.55
C THR A 16 -5.85 6.92 2.03
N ASP A 17 -6.92 7.21 1.32
CA ASP A 17 -7.82 6.18 0.78
C ASP A 17 -7.15 5.41 -0.37
N ARG A 18 -6.28 6.08 -1.14
CA ARG A 18 -5.43 5.45 -2.16
C ARG A 18 -4.33 4.57 -1.58
N ILE A 19 -3.85 4.88 -0.37
CA ILE A 19 -2.87 4.05 0.34
C ILE A 19 -3.55 2.84 0.98
N ILE A 20 -4.68 3.06 1.66
CA ILE A 20 -5.47 2.01 2.30
C ILE A 20 -6.96 2.39 2.29
N PRO A 21 -7.80 1.70 1.50
CA PRO A 21 -9.21 2.05 1.40
C PRO A 21 -9.97 1.89 2.73
N ALA A 22 -10.86 2.83 3.05
CA ALA A 22 -11.67 2.80 4.27
C ALA A 22 -12.47 1.49 4.50
N ARG A 23 -12.78 0.74 3.44
CA ARG A 23 -13.45 -0.58 3.50
C ARG A 23 -12.66 -1.63 4.29
N TYR A 24 -11.35 -1.49 4.48
CA TYR A 24 -10.51 -2.38 5.27
C TYR A 24 -10.29 -1.91 6.71
N LEU A 25 -10.78 -0.73 7.08
CA LEU A 25 -10.58 -0.13 8.41
C LEU A 25 -11.59 -0.66 9.45
N ASN A 26 -12.21 -1.80 9.18
CA ASN A 26 -12.96 -2.58 10.16
C ASN A 26 -12.03 -3.41 11.07
N THR A 27 -10.73 -3.45 10.76
CA THR A 27 -9.67 -4.07 11.55
C THR A 27 -8.50 -3.11 11.72
N SER A 28 -7.74 -3.30 12.80
CA SER A 28 -6.47 -2.61 13.03
C SER A 28 -5.27 -3.56 12.93
N ASP A 29 -5.47 -4.81 12.48
CA ASP A 29 -4.38 -5.78 12.29
C ASP A 29 -3.46 -5.33 11.15
N PRO A 30 -2.19 -4.99 11.43
CA PRO A 30 -1.27 -4.54 10.38
C PRO A 30 -1.03 -5.59 9.29
N ALA A 31 -1.07 -6.88 9.63
CA ALA A 31 -0.85 -7.95 8.66
C ALA A 31 -2.03 -8.07 7.68
N GLU A 32 -3.25 -7.76 8.12
CA GLU A 32 -4.42 -7.72 7.26
C GLU A 32 -4.41 -6.47 6.37
N LEU A 33 -4.16 -5.29 6.95
CA LEU A 33 -4.11 -4.04 6.19
C LEU A 33 -2.99 -4.05 5.12
N ALA A 34 -1.85 -4.67 5.42
CA ALA A 34 -0.73 -4.78 4.47
C ALA A 34 -1.09 -5.51 3.17
N LYS A 35 -2.09 -6.40 3.19
CA LYS A 35 -2.56 -7.13 2.00
C LYS A 35 -3.26 -6.23 0.98
N HIS A 36 -3.71 -5.05 1.42
CA HIS A 36 -4.51 -4.10 0.66
C HIS A 36 -3.78 -2.77 0.40
N CYS A 37 -2.49 -2.71 0.71
CA CYS A 37 -1.69 -1.50 0.53
C CYS A 37 -1.63 -1.12 -0.96
N MET A 38 -1.95 0.14 -1.28
CA MET A 38 -1.95 0.72 -2.62
C MET A 38 -2.81 -0.02 -3.66
N GLU A 39 -3.79 -0.83 -3.24
CA GLU A 39 -4.53 -1.72 -4.17
C GLU A 39 -5.35 -0.97 -5.22
N ASP A 40 -5.89 0.21 -4.88
CA ASP A 40 -6.70 1.02 -5.78
C ASP A 40 -5.83 1.71 -6.86
N GLU A 41 -4.53 1.91 -6.58
CA GLU A 41 -3.56 2.46 -7.52
C GLU A 41 -2.86 1.39 -8.36
N ASP A 42 -2.52 0.25 -7.74
CA ASP A 42 -1.98 -0.93 -8.43
C ASP A 42 -2.46 -2.21 -7.72
N PRO A 43 -3.48 -2.91 -8.26
CA PRO A 43 -4.05 -4.11 -7.65
C PRO A 43 -3.06 -5.26 -7.47
N GLU A 44 -1.95 -5.26 -8.21
CA GLU A 44 -0.90 -6.27 -8.12
C GLU A 44 0.28 -5.81 -7.26
N PHE A 45 0.22 -4.61 -6.66
CA PHE A 45 1.34 -4.00 -5.92
C PHE A 45 1.89 -4.92 -4.84
N VAL A 46 1.03 -5.43 -3.94
CA VAL A 46 1.43 -6.30 -2.83
C VAL A 46 2.06 -7.60 -3.34
N ARG A 47 1.66 -8.08 -4.52
CA ARG A 47 2.24 -9.28 -5.16
C ARG A 47 3.59 -9.01 -5.81
N LYS A 48 3.80 -7.79 -6.32
CA LYS A 48 5.05 -7.36 -6.96
C LYS A 48 6.10 -6.96 -5.94
N MET A 49 5.68 -6.47 -4.77
CA MET A 49 6.56 -6.15 -3.65
C MET A 49 7.31 -7.40 -3.19
N LYS A 50 8.60 -7.26 -2.89
CA LYS A 50 9.48 -8.33 -2.39
C LYS A 50 10.11 -7.92 -1.08
#